data_AF-A0A967S492-F1
#
_entry.id   AF-A0A967S492-F1
#
_cell.length_a   1.000
_cell.length_b   1.000
_cell.length_c   1.000
_cell.angle_alpha   90.00
_cell.angle_beta   90.00
_cell.angle_gamma   90.00
#
_symmetry.space_group_name_H-M   'P 1'
#
loop_
_entity.id
_entity.type
_entity.pdbx_description
1 polymer ?
#
loop_
_entity_poly.entity_id
_entity_poly.type
_entity_poly.pdbx_seq_one_letter_code
_entity_poly.pdbx_strand_id
1 'polypeptide(L)'
;MTIDYRAALREESARFLDAAVAAGPRARVPSCPDWDGADLLWHLAEVQYFWGSIVDGLIRDPAGVPDLERPSDAELGALFQAQSDRLQAALATRSDDEPCWSWATDRTVGFVRRRQAHEAAIHRVDAELAAARPVTPLGPEFAEDGIQELFDHMVGGEPPDWATVTPEGSFIALESDSGRRWVGEFARFAGTSPRSGRVYDMDDVQFREQAPP
;
A
#
# COMPACT_ATOMS: atom_id res chain seq x y z
N MET A 1 -3.41 -15.69 13.87
CA MET A 1 -1.99 -16.13 13.94
C MET A 1 -1.11 -14.92 13.63
N THR A 2 0.22 -14.96 13.73
CA THR A 2 1.04 -13.84 13.23
C THR A 2 1.12 -13.94 11.71
N ILE A 3 0.76 -12.88 11.00
CA ILE A 3 0.82 -12.82 9.53
C ILE A 3 2.28 -12.87 9.07
N ASP A 4 2.61 -13.77 8.15
CA ASP A 4 3.91 -13.78 7.47
C ASP A 4 3.86 -12.86 6.23
N TYR A 5 4.17 -11.59 6.46
CA TYR A 5 4.17 -10.58 5.39
C TYR A 5 5.18 -10.89 4.27
N ARG A 6 6.27 -11.60 4.55
CA ARG A 6 7.24 -11.97 3.51
C ARG A 6 6.70 -13.09 2.62
N ALA A 7 5.98 -14.04 3.20
CA ALA A 7 5.28 -15.06 2.41
C ALA A 7 4.17 -14.42 1.57
N ALA A 8 3.36 -13.53 2.16
CA ALA A 8 2.32 -12.80 1.45
C ALA A 8 2.90 -11.97 0.29
N LEU A 9 3.90 -11.12 0.53
CA LEU A 9 4.54 -10.32 -0.52
C LEU A 9 5.01 -11.18 -1.70
N ARG A 10 5.64 -12.33 -1.43
CA ARG A 10 6.11 -13.26 -2.47
C ARG A 10 4.96 -13.85 -3.29
N GLU A 11 3.93 -14.35 -2.61
CA GLU A 11 2.77 -14.99 -3.24
C GLU A 11 1.97 -13.98 -4.08
N GLU A 12 1.70 -12.81 -3.50
CA GLU A 12 0.89 -11.77 -4.12
C GLU A 12 1.64 -11.13 -5.31
N SER A 13 2.96 -10.90 -5.20
CA SER A 13 3.78 -10.43 -6.32
C SER A 13 3.84 -11.41 -7.48
N ALA A 14 3.92 -12.72 -7.20
CA ALA A 14 3.92 -13.75 -8.23
C ALA A 14 2.58 -13.83 -8.97
N ARG A 15 1.46 -13.78 -8.23
CA ARG A 15 0.10 -13.74 -8.81
C ARG A 15 -0.15 -12.47 -9.59
N PHE A 16 0.32 -11.33 -9.08
CA PHE A 16 0.25 -10.05 -9.76
C PHE A 16 0.89 -10.14 -11.15
N LEU A 17 2.14 -10.63 -11.24
CA LEU A 17 2.84 -10.71 -12.52
C LEU A 17 2.13 -11.63 -13.51
N ASP A 18 1.67 -12.81 -13.06
CA ASP A 18 0.91 -13.73 -13.91
C ASP A 18 -0.38 -13.10 -14.46
N ALA A 19 -1.15 -12.43 -13.61
CA ALA A 19 -2.37 -11.74 -14.01
C ALA A 19 -2.10 -10.55 -14.94
N ALA A 20 -1.09 -9.73 -14.62
CA ALA A 20 -0.74 -8.54 -15.41
C ALA A 20 -0.23 -8.91 -16.81
N VAL A 21 0.61 -9.94 -16.91
CA VAL A 21 1.07 -10.48 -18.20
C VAL A 21 -0.11 -11.03 -19.01
N ALA A 22 -1.06 -11.71 -18.36
CA ALA A 22 -2.24 -12.24 -19.03
C ALA A 22 -3.21 -11.15 -19.51
N ALA A 23 -3.37 -10.05 -18.76
CA ALA A 23 -4.15 -8.89 -19.18
C ALA A 23 -3.53 -8.22 -20.42
N GLY A 24 -2.19 -8.12 -20.44
CA GLY A 24 -1.43 -7.44 -21.47
C GLY A 24 -1.36 -5.92 -21.25
N PRO A 25 -0.39 -5.25 -21.90
CA PRO A 25 0.00 -3.88 -21.55
C PRO A 25 -1.06 -2.83 -21.87
N ARG A 26 -2.05 -3.14 -22.72
CA ARG A 26 -3.11 -2.19 -23.14
C ARG A 26 -4.46 -2.45 -22.48
N ALA A 27 -4.57 -3.47 -21.62
CA ALA A 27 -5.80 -3.72 -20.87
C ALA A 27 -6.11 -2.53 -19.96
N ARG A 28 -7.37 -2.13 -19.87
CA ARG A 28 -7.79 -1.10 -18.90
C ARG A 28 -7.86 -1.70 -17.51
N VAL A 29 -7.45 -0.94 -16.51
CA VAL A 29 -7.56 -1.33 -15.11
C VAL A 29 -8.88 -0.79 -14.55
N PRO A 30 -9.88 -1.63 -14.23
CA PRO A 30 -11.21 -1.15 -13.87
C PRO A 30 -11.26 -0.31 -12.58
N SER A 31 -10.41 -0.65 -11.61
CA SER A 31 -10.24 0.05 -10.33
C SER A 31 -9.42 1.35 -10.43
N CYS A 32 -8.60 1.47 -11.47
CA CYS A 32 -7.79 2.65 -11.79
C CYS A 32 -8.08 3.09 -13.23
N PRO A 33 -9.23 3.73 -13.50
CA PRO A 33 -9.74 3.90 -14.86
C PRO A 33 -8.85 4.74 -15.78
N ASP A 34 -7.83 5.44 -15.28
CA ASP A 34 -6.86 6.18 -16.07
C ASP A 34 -5.69 5.32 -16.56
N TRP A 35 -5.43 4.18 -15.91
CA TRP A 35 -4.27 3.32 -16.15
C TRP A 35 -4.57 2.23 -17.18
N ASP A 36 -3.53 1.85 -17.92
CA ASP A 36 -3.47 0.58 -18.64
C ASP A 36 -2.59 -0.47 -17.91
N GLY A 37 -2.51 -1.68 -18.44
CA GLY A 37 -1.73 -2.77 -17.85
C GLY A 37 -0.22 -2.46 -17.78
N ALA A 38 0.31 -1.64 -18.69
CA ALA A 38 1.69 -1.20 -18.64
C ALA A 38 1.89 -0.20 -17.49
N ASP A 39 0.95 0.72 -17.28
CA ASP A 39 1.00 1.64 -16.14
C ASP A 39 0.93 0.90 -14.80
N LEU A 40 0.09 -0.13 -14.68
CA LEU A 40 0.00 -0.95 -13.47
C LEU A 40 1.30 -1.74 -13.20
N LEU A 41 1.88 -2.36 -14.22
CA LEU A 41 3.18 -3.05 -14.10
C LEU A 41 4.31 -2.10 -13.73
N TRP A 42 4.35 -0.93 -14.37
CA TRP A 42 5.33 0.10 -14.07
C TRP A 42 5.21 0.57 -12.62
N HIS A 43 3.99 0.93 -12.18
CA HIS A 43 3.73 1.41 -10.83
C HIS A 43 4.27 0.46 -9.77
N LEU A 44 3.90 -0.83 -9.84
CA LEU A 44 4.34 -1.77 -8.81
C LEU A 44 5.85 -2.06 -8.88
N ALA A 45 6.44 -2.06 -10.08
CA ALA A 45 7.90 -2.18 -10.24
C ALA A 45 8.64 -0.99 -9.61
N GLU A 46 8.15 0.23 -9.83
CA GLU A 46 8.70 1.47 -9.29
C GLU A 46 8.58 1.51 -7.75
N VAL A 47 7.41 1.13 -7.21
CA VAL A 47 7.19 1.05 -5.76
C VAL A 47 8.12 0.03 -5.11
N GLN A 48 8.24 -1.17 -5.67
CA GLN A 48 9.13 -2.20 -5.10
C GLN A 48 10.60 -1.85 -5.26
N TYR A 49 10.99 -1.16 -6.35
CA TYR A 49 12.33 -0.59 -6.49
C TYR A 49 12.64 0.45 -5.41
N PHE A 50 11.71 1.37 -5.18
CA PHE A 50 11.87 2.44 -4.20
C PHE A 50 12.06 1.86 -2.81
N TRP A 51 11.16 0.98 -2.37
CA TRP A 51 11.25 0.34 -1.06
C TRP A 51 12.43 -0.62 -0.94
N GLY A 52 12.76 -1.34 -2.01
CA GLY A 52 13.94 -2.18 -2.07
C GLY A 52 15.21 -1.37 -1.86
N SER A 53 15.30 -0.17 -2.46
CA SER A 53 16.42 0.75 -2.29
C SER A 53 16.50 1.32 -0.88
N ILE A 54 15.36 1.71 -0.29
CA ILE A 54 15.28 2.19 1.09
C ILE A 54 15.80 1.13 2.07
N VAL A 55 15.32 -0.11 1.97
CA VAL A 55 15.67 -1.20 2.91
C VAL A 55 17.11 -1.67 2.73
N ASP A 56 17.55 -1.84 1.48
CA ASP A 56 18.89 -2.32 1.15
C ASP A 56 19.96 -1.31 1.62
N GLY A 57 19.78 -0.04 1.27
CA GLY A 57 20.71 1.04 1.60
C GLY A 57 20.50 1.69 2.98
N LEU A 58 19.45 1.31 3.73
CA LEU A 58 18.97 2.04 4.92
C LEU A 58 18.88 3.56 4.69
N ILE A 59 18.35 3.93 3.52
CA ILE A 59 18.23 5.33 3.12
C ILE A 59 17.24 6.02 4.07
N ARG A 60 17.68 7.12 4.69
CA ARG A 60 16.91 7.85 5.72
C ARG A 60 16.10 9.03 5.17
N ASP A 61 16.39 9.43 3.93
CA ASP A 61 15.70 10.50 3.21
C ASP A 61 15.30 9.93 1.84
N PRO A 62 14.01 9.86 1.51
CA PRO A 62 13.52 9.28 0.26
C PRO A 62 14.04 10.03 -0.97
N ALA A 63 14.44 11.30 -0.83
CA ALA A 63 15.09 12.05 -1.90
C ALA A 63 16.48 11.49 -2.28
N GLY A 64 17.05 10.60 -1.46
CA GLY A 64 18.29 9.88 -1.75
C GLY A 64 18.10 8.62 -2.60
N VAL A 65 16.85 8.20 -2.89
CA VAL A 65 16.60 7.08 -3.82
C VAL A 65 16.77 7.59 -5.24
N PRO A 66 17.66 6.98 -6.06
CA PRO A 66 17.80 7.36 -7.46
C PRO A 66 16.51 7.15 -8.24
N ASP A 67 16.27 7.95 -9.28
CA ASP A 67 15.12 7.73 -10.16
C ASP A 67 15.30 6.42 -10.95
N LEU A 68 14.21 5.67 -11.09
CA LEU A 68 14.14 4.51 -11.97
C LEU A 68 13.69 4.96 -13.36
N GLU A 69 14.45 4.61 -14.39
CA GLU A 69 14.04 4.87 -15.78
C GLU A 69 12.96 3.86 -16.22
N ARG A 70 11.85 4.36 -16.77
CA ARG A 70 10.78 3.51 -17.32
C ARG A 70 11.24 2.89 -18.65
N PRO A 71 11.38 1.56 -18.73
CA PRO A 71 11.78 0.90 -19.97
C PRO A 71 10.58 0.77 -20.91
N SER A 72 10.76 0.06 -22.04
CA SER A 72 9.64 -0.21 -22.94
C SER A 72 8.59 -1.14 -22.31
N ASP A 73 7.34 -1.07 -22.79
CA ASP A 73 6.24 -1.91 -22.29
C ASP A 73 6.58 -3.41 -22.32
N ALA A 74 7.40 -3.84 -23.28
CA ALA A 74 7.82 -5.24 -23.43
C ALA A 74 8.80 -5.70 -22.32
N GLU A 75 9.48 -4.77 -21.66
CA GLU A 75 10.49 -5.03 -20.63
C GLU A 75 9.93 -4.92 -19.21
N LEU A 76 8.75 -4.31 -19.04
CA LEU A 76 8.16 -4.03 -17.72
C LEU A 76 7.94 -5.29 -16.86
N GLY A 77 7.53 -6.41 -17.46
CA GLY A 77 7.37 -7.66 -16.71
C GLY A 77 8.70 -8.19 -16.13
N ALA A 78 9.78 -8.09 -16.91
CA ALA A 78 11.11 -8.48 -16.45
C ALA A 78 11.66 -7.50 -15.40
N LEU A 79 11.40 -6.20 -15.58
CA LEU A 79 11.74 -5.18 -14.58
C LEU A 79 11.04 -5.49 -13.25
N PHE A 80 9.71 -5.68 -13.28
CA PHE A 80 8.94 -5.99 -12.08
C PHE A 80 9.51 -7.20 -11.34
N GLN A 81 9.75 -8.31 -12.05
CA GLN A 81 10.31 -9.52 -11.44
C GLN A 81 11.66 -9.23 -10.75
N ALA A 82 12.55 -8.49 -11.42
CA ALA A 82 13.85 -8.12 -10.85
C ALA A 82 13.72 -7.24 -9.59
N GLN A 83 12.79 -6.28 -9.57
CA GLN A 83 12.59 -5.42 -8.40
C GLN A 83 11.90 -6.17 -7.25
N SER A 84 11.01 -7.11 -7.56
CA SER A 84 10.41 -7.97 -6.55
C SER A 84 11.43 -8.88 -5.89
N ASP A 85 12.30 -9.51 -6.68
CA ASP A 85 13.38 -10.34 -6.15
C ASP A 85 14.35 -9.50 -5.29
N ARG A 86 14.68 -8.27 -5.72
CA ARG A 86 15.53 -7.35 -4.96
C ARG A 86 14.90 -6.97 -3.62
N LEU A 87 13.63 -6.53 -3.62
CA LEU A 87 12.92 -6.15 -2.40
C LEU A 87 12.84 -7.33 -1.43
N GLN A 88 12.45 -8.51 -1.91
CA GLN A 88 12.36 -9.71 -1.09
C GLN A 88 13.72 -10.13 -0.50
N ALA A 89 14.81 -9.99 -1.25
CA ALA A 89 16.16 -10.24 -0.77
C ALA A 89 16.59 -9.24 0.30
N ALA A 90 16.36 -7.93 0.10
CA ALA A 90 16.66 -6.89 1.08
C ALA A 90 15.87 -7.10 2.39
N LEU A 91 14.58 -7.44 2.28
CA LEU A 91 13.74 -7.77 3.43
C LEU A 91 14.11 -9.11 4.10
N ALA A 92 14.87 -10.00 3.45
CA ALA A 92 15.30 -11.25 4.06
C ALA A 92 16.44 -11.08 5.06
N THR A 93 17.21 -10.00 4.94
CA THR A 93 18.47 -9.81 5.69
C THR A 93 18.36 -8.81 6.85
N ARG A 94 17.17 -8.29 7.12
CA ARG A 94 16.90 -7.24 8.11
C ARG A 94 15.98 -7.75 9.22
N SER A 95 16.05 -7.23 10.43
CA SER A 95 15.04 -7.54 11.47
C SER A 95 13.80 -6.67 11.29
N ASP A 96 12.69 -6.96 11.98
CA ASP A 96 11.47 -6.12 11.92
C ASP A 96 11.65 -4.80 12.67
N ASP A 97 12.39 -4.80 13.78
CA ASP A 97 12.62 -3.66 14.65
C ASP A 97 13.73 -2.70 14.15
N GLU A 98 14.42 -3.06 13.07
CA GLU A 98 15.49 -2.25 12.51
C GLU A 98 14.93 -0.90 11.99
N PRO A 99 15.53 0.24 12.37
CA PRO A 99 15.06 1.55 11.91
C PRO A 99 15.12 1.68 10.39
N CYS A 100 14.02 2.10 9.78
CA CYS A 100 13.88 2.30 8.34
C CYS A 100 13.09 3.58 8.07
N TRP A 101 13.37 4.27 6.95
CA TRP A 101 12.55 5.42 6.59
C TRP A 101 11.12 4.96 6.24
N SER A 102 10.12 5.71 6.70
CA SER A 102 8.74 5.65 6.23
C SER A 102 8.09 7.04 6.38
N TRP A 103 6.96 7.25 5.71
CA TRP A 103 6.12 8.44 5.97
C TRP A 103 5.26 8.31 7.22
N ALA A 104 5.16 7.11 7.81
CA ALA A 104 4.35 6.83 8.96
C ALA A 104 5.10 7.09 10.27
N THR A 105 4.36 7.00 11.37
CA THR A 105 4.92 7.04 12.73
C THR A 105 5.74 5.78 13.01
N ASP A 106 5.36 4.63 12.44
CA ASP A 106 6.18 3.43 12.43
C ASP A 106 7.30 3.54 11.38
N ARG A 107 8.53 3.71 11.86
CA ARG A 107 9.76 3.90 11.06
C ARG A 107 10.69 2.70 11.18
N THR A 108 10.15 1.51 10.89
CA THR A 108 10.85 0.23 11.00
C THR A 108 10.79 -0.55 9.69
N VAL A 109 11.64 -1.57 9.53
CA VAL A 109 11.53 -2.49 8.39
C VAL A 109 10.24 -3.33 8.47
N GLY A 110 9.71 -3.58 9.67
CA GLY A 110 8.41 -4.21 9.88
C GLY A 110 7.27 -3.48 9.16
N PHE A 111 7.25 -2.15 9.23
CA PHE A 111 6.33 -1.31 8.44
C PHE A 111 6.45 -1.60 6.94
N VAL A 112 7.67 -1.62 6.40
CA VAL A 112 7.90 -1.84 4.97
C VAL A 112 7.40 -3.22 4.54
N ARG A 113 7.60 -4.26 5.37
CA ARG A 113 7.07 -5.61 5.09
C ARG A 113 5.56 -5.62 5.00
N ARG A 114 4.88 -5.04 5.99
CA ARG A 114 3.42 -4.94 6.02
C ARG A 114 2.90 -4.18 4.81
N ARG A 115 3.43 -2.98 4.55
CA ARG A 115 3.03 -2.11 3.45
C ARG A 115 3.21 -2.76 2.09
N GLN A 116 4.36 -3.42 1.85
CA GLN A 116 4.63 -4.04 0.56
C GLN A 116 3.82 -5.31 0.33
N ALA A 117 3.50 -6.07 1.37
CA ALA A 117 2.57 -7.20 1.25
C ALA A 117 1.17 -6.73 0.81
N HIS A 118 0.64 -5.67 1.42
CA HIS A 118 -0.67 -5.13 1.08
C HIS A 118 -0.70 -4.41 -0.26
N GLU A 119 0.35 -3.66 -0.62
CA GLU A 119 0.51 -3.05 -1.94
C GLU A 119 0.47 -4.11 -3.05
N ALA A 120 1.24 -5.19 -2.90
CA ALA A 120 1.23 -6.30 -3.87
C ALA A 120 -0.14 -6.99 -3.95
N ALA A 121 -0.82 -7.16 -2.81
CA ALA A 121 -2.13 -7.80 -2.76
C ALA A 121 -3.22 -6.99 -3.46
N ILE A 122 -3.26 -5.67 -3.24
CA ILE A 122 -4.23 -4.79 -3.91
C ILE A 122 -3.96 -4.73 -5.40
N HIS A 123 -2.71 -4.54 -5.82
CA HIS A 123 -2.40 -4.47 -7.23
C HIS A 123 -2.52 -5.82 -7.95
N ARG A 124 -2.38 -6.96 -7.25
CA ARG A 124 -2.80 -8.26 -7.76
C ARG A 124 -4.30 -8.26 -8.10
N VAL A 125 -5.16 -7.75 -7.22
CA VAL A 125 -6.61 -7.63 -7.50
C VAL A 125 -6.84 -6.77 -8.74
N ASP A 126 -6.15 -5.64 -8.87
CA ASP A 126 -6.23 -4.78 -10.06
C ASP A 126 -5.85 -5.53 -11.34
N ALA A 127 -4.77 -6.31 -11.29
CA ALA A 127 -4.29 -7.11 -12.41
C ALA A 127 -5.26 -8.25 -12.77
N GLU A 128 -5.85 -8.94 -11.79
CA GLU A 128 -6.86 -9.98 -12.03
C GLU A 128 -8.12 -9.40 -12.66
N LEU A 129 -8.58 -8.23 -12.21
CA LEU A 129 -9.70 -7.51 -12.80
C LEU A 129 -9.40 -7.07 -14.24
N ALA A 130 -8.21 -6.51 -14.49
CA ALA A 130 -7.77 -6.14 -15.84
C ALA A 130 -7.67 -7.35 -16.78
N ALA A 131 -7.31 -8.52 -16.25
CA ALA A 131 -7.28 -9.79 -16.97
C ALA A 131 -8.66 -10.44 -17.15
N ALA A 132 -9.74 -9.81 -16.66
CA ALA A 132 -11.08 -10.37 -16.58
C ALA A 132 -11.13 -11.77 -15.91
N ARG A 133 -10.27 -11.98 -14.90
CA ARG A 133 -10.21 -13.20 -14.10
C ARG A 133 -11.04 -13.04 -12.82
N PRO A 134 -11.56 -14.14 -12.24
CA PRO A 134 -12.09 -14.10 -10.89
C PRO A 134 -11.01 -13.64 -9.91
N VAL A 135 -11.39 -12.78 -8.96
CA VAL A 135 -10.47 -12.31 -7.94
C VAL A 135 -10.13 -13.45 -6.98
N THR A 136 -8.84 -13.77 -6.82
CA THR A 136 -8.40 -14.78 -5.84
C THR A 136 -8.67 -14.25 -4.42
N PRO A 137 -9.37 -15.01 -3.56
CA PRO A 137 -9.68 -14.57 -2.21
C PRO A 137 -8.44 -14.27 -1.36
N LEU A 138 -8.51 -13.20 -0.58
CA LEU A 138 -7.54 -12.90 0.46
C LEU A 138 -7.94 -13.62 1.75
N GLY A 139 -6.96 -14.08 2.53
CA GLY A 139 -7.22 -14.67 3.84
C GLY A 139 -7.86 -13.63 4.78
N PRO A 140 -8.89 -13.99 5.59
CA PRO A 140 -9.61 -13.02 6.42
C PRO A 140 -8.70 -12.20 7.36
N GLU A 141 -7.77 -12.86 8.07
CA GLU A 141 -6.83 -12.17 8.97
C GLU A 141 -5.97 -11.14 8.21
N PHE A 142 -5.54 -11.47 6.99
CA PHE A 142 -4.74 -10.57 6.15
C PHE A 142 -5.58 -9.42 5.57
N ALA A 143 -6.79 -9.69 5.12
CA ALA A 143 -7.70 -8.65 4.64
C ALA A 143 -8.04 -7.64 5.75
N GLU A 144 -8.30 -8.12 6.96
CA GLU A 144 -8.56 -7.25 8.12
C GLU A 144 -7.34 -6.46 8.56
N ASP A 145 -6.14 -7.03 8.47
CA ASP A 145 -4.90 -6.29 8.70
C ASP A 145 -4.71 -5.17 7.67
N GLY A 146 -5.06 -5.41 6.40
CA GLY A 146 -5.02 -4.39 5.35
C GLY A 146 -6.05 -3.27 5.57
N ILE A 147 -7.25 -3.61 6.04
CA ILE A 147 -8.25 -2.63 6.48
C ILE A 147 -7.71 -1.78 7.63
N GLN A 148 -7.07 -2.40 8.62
CA GLN A 148 -6.43 -1.67 9.71
C GLN A 148 -5.33 -0.74 9.18
N GLU A 149 -4.47 -1.19 8.25
CA GLU A 149 -3.40 -0.38 7.67
C GLU A 149 -3.95 0.84 6.91
N LEU A 150 -5.05 0.64 6.17
CA LEU A 150 -5.76 1.72 5.48
C LEU A 150 -6.19 2.82 6.47
N PHE A 151 -6.76 2.43 7.61
CA PHE A 151 -7.17 3.37 8.66
C PHE A 151 -6.00 4.02 9.39
N ASP A 152 -4.90 3.29 9.57
CA ASP A 152 -3.71 3.83 10.24
C ASP A 152 -3.04 4.94 9.41
N HIS A 153 -3.09 4.86 8.08
CA HIS A 153 -2.19 5.64 7.21
C HIS A 153 -2.84 6.40 6.06
N MET A 154 -4.05 6.04 5.63
CA MET A 154 -4.66 6.62 4.42
C MET A 154 -6.01 7.27 4.69
N VAL A 155 -6.82 6.70 5.58
CA VAL A 155 -8.17 7.19 5.93
C VAL A 155 -8.20 7.55 7.40
N GLY A 156 -8.30 8.85 7.70
CA GLY A 156 -8.32 9.32 9.09
C GLY A 156 -7.02 9.06 9.86
N GLY A 157 -5.90 8.86 9.16
CA GLY A 157 -4.60 8.67 9.79
C GLY A 157 -4.17 9.88 10.63
N GLU A 158 -2.99 9.79 11.26
CA GLU A 158 -2.46 10.86 12.10
C GLU A 158 -2.36 12.17 11.29
N PRO A 159 -3.06 13.25 11.71
CA PRO A 159 -3.01 14.49 10.96
C PRO A 159 -1.62 15.11 11.10
N PRO A 160 -1.07 15.70 10.03
CA PRO A 160 0.21 16.40 10.11
C PRO A 160 0.08 17.63 11.03
N ASP A 161 1.19 18.04 11.65
CA ASP A 161 1.25 19.16 12.61
C ASP A 161 0.66 20.50 12.11
N TRP A 162 0.52 20.68 10.79
CA TRP A 162 -0.03 21.89 10.17
C TRP A 162 -1.55 21.84 9.93
N ALA A 163 -2.20 20.73 10.24
CA ALA A 163 -3.63 20.51 10.05
C ALA A 163 -4.36 20.28 11.37
N THR A 164 -5.67 20.52 11.35
CA THR A 164 -6.59 20.23 12.45
C THR A 164 -7.69 19.31 11.96
N VAL A 165 -8.03 18.32 12.77
CA VAL A 165 -9.17 17.42 12.56
C VAL A 165 -10.21 17.73 13.62
N THR A 166 -11.38 18.20 13.20
CA THR A 166 -12.48 18.57 14.10
C THR A 166 -13.59 17.54 14.02
N PRO A 167 -13.89 16.79 15.09
CA PRO A 167 -14.97 15.80 15.07
C PRO A 167 -16.34 16.44 14.87
N GLU A 168 -17.21 15.76 14.11
CA GLU A 168 -18.58 16.20 13.82
C GLU A 168 -19.63 15.49 14.69
N GLY A 169 -19.23 14.47 15.46
CA GLY A 169 -20.11 13.75 16.39
C GLY A 169 -21.09 12.77 15.73
N SER A 170 -20.90 12.45 14.44
CA SER A 170 -21.61 11.37 13.75
C SER A 170 -20.65 10.22 13.46
N PHE A 171 -21.18 8.99 13.44
CA PHE A 171 -20.37 7.78 13.42
C PHE A 171 -20.82 6.78 12.36
N ILE A 172 -19.87 6.00 11.86
CA ILE A 172 -20.09 4.80 11.04
C ILE A 172 -19.38 3.62 11.68
N ALA A 173 -19.98 2.44 11.61
CA ALA A 173 -19.34 1.21 12.02
C ALA A 173 -19.12 0.31 10.80
N LEU A 174 -17.93 -0.27 10.72
CA LEU A 174 -17.56 -1.30 9.76
C LEU A 174 -17.30 -2.59 10.53
N GLU A 175 -17.84 -3.69 10.03
CA GLU A 175 -17.69 -5.01 10.64
C GLU A 175 -17.26 -6.00 9.56
N SER A 176 -16.20 -6.75 9.82
CA SER A 176 -15.75 -7.83 8.93
C SER A 176 -16.61 -9.08 9.12
N ASP A 177 -16.50 -10.02 8.19
CA ASP A 177 -17.19 -11.31 8.28
C ASP A 177 -16.74 -12.16 9.48
N SER A 178 -15.58 -11.85 10.08
CA SER A 178 -15.10 -12.52 11.31
C SER A 178 -15.64 -11.87 12.60
N GLY A 179 -16.33 -10.72 12.48
CA GLY A 179 -16.84 -9.93 13.60
C GLY A 179 -15.87 -8.87 14.13
N ARG A 180 -14.72 -8.65 13.48
CA ARG A 180 -13.82 -7.53 13.83
C ARG A 180 -14.50 -6.21 13.45
N ARG A 181 -14.41 -5.21 14.32
CA ARG A 181 -15.21 -3.98 14.22
C ARG A 181 -14.36 -2.72 14.32
N TRP A 182 -14.60 -1.79 13.41
CA TRP A 182 -14.04 -0.43 13.44
C TRP A 182 -15.16 0.59 13.53
N VAL A 183 -14.96 1.61 14.35
CA VAL A 183 -15.88 2.75 14.45
C VAL A 183 -15.16 3.99 13.93
N GLY A 184 -15.71 4.59 12.89
CA GLY A 184 -15.27 5.86 12.32
C GLY A 184 -16.09 7.01 12.85
N GLU A 185 -15.45 8.05 13.34
CA GLU A 185 -16.08 9.34 13.63
C GLU A 185 -15.86 10.28 12.46
N PHE A 186 -16.94 10.81 11.88
CA PHE A 186 -16.82 11.83 10.84
C PHE A 186 -16.20 13.10 11.41
N ALA A 187 -15.33 13.71 10.63
CA ALA A 187 -14.56 14.87 11.04
C ALA A 187 -14.33 15.81 9.85
N ARG A 188 -13.92 17.03 10.15
CA ARG A 188 -13.46 18.01 9.16
C ARG A 188 -11.94 18.17 9.26
N PHE A 189 -11.24 17.91 8.17
CA PHE A 189 -9.81 18.17 8.03
C PHE A 189 -9.60 19.58 7.44
N ALA A 190 -8.89 20.44 8.17
CA ALA A 190 -8.57 21.79 7.72
C ALA A 190 -7.10 22.15 7.99
N GLY A 191 -6.44 22.79 7.03
CA GLY A 191 -5.05 23.24 7.20
C GLY A 191 -4.45 23.84 5.93
N THR A 192 -3.32 24.53 6.07
CA THR A 192 -2.56 25.02 4.92
C THR A 192 -1.23 24.29 4.86
N SER A 193 -0.97 23.58 3.76
CA SER A 193 0.29 22.85 3.58
C SER A 193 1.46 23.82 3.51
N PRO A 194 2.47 23.72 4.40
CA PRO A 194 3.62 24.62 4.37
C PRO A 194 4.53 24.38 3.17
N ARG A 195 4.46 23.19 2.54
CA ARG A 195 5.26 22.84 1.36
C ARG A 195 4.68 23.39 0.06
N SER A 196 3.36 23.36 -0.09
CA SER A 196 2.70 23.72 -1.35
C SER A 196 1.92 25.04 -1.28
N GLY A 197 1.66 25.57 -0.09
CA GLY A 197 0.74 26.69 0.13
C GLY A 197 -0.72 26.35 -0.13
N ARG A 198 -1.05 25.11 -0.49
CA ARG A 198 -2.43 24.68 -0.73
C ARG A 198 -3.23 24.67 0.57
N VAL A 199 -4.41 25.29 0.52
CA VAL A 199 -5.40 25.26 1.59
C VAL A 199 -6.26 24.01 1.40
N TYR A 200 -6.48 23.29 2.50
CA TYR A 200 -7.32 22.11 2.59
C TYR A 200 -8.48 22.41 3.54
N ASP A 201 -9.67 22.04 3.11
CA ASP A 201 -10.90 22.06 3.91
C ASP A 201 -11.81 20.98 3.32
N MET A 202 -11.74 19.79 3.90
CA MET A 202 -12.35 18.58 3.34
C MET A 202 -12.89 17.64 4.41
N ASP A 203 -13.82 16.78 4.00
CA ASP A 203 -14.41 15.77 4.86
C ASP A 203 -13.36 14.70 5.20
N ASP A 204 -13.44 14.18 6.41
CA ASP A 204 -12.55 13.15 6.94
C ASP A 204 -13.35 12.17 7.82
N VAL A 205 -12.77 11.01 8.10
CA VAL A 205 -13.33 10.03 9.02
C VAL A 205 -12.22 9.32 9.78
N GLN A 206 -12.27 9.39 11.09
CA GLN A 206 -11.22 8.89 11.99
C GLN A 206 -11.64 7.53 12.56
N PHE A 207 -11.05 6.45 12.06
CA PHE A 207 -11.38 5.08 12.48
C PHE A 207 -10.58 4.62 13.70
N ARG A 208 -11.24 3.87 14.58
CA ARG A 208 -10.61 3.16 15.70
C ARG A 208 -11.16 1.75 15.77
N GLU A 209 -10.29 0.79 16.03
CA GLU A 209 -10.71 -0.57 16.33
C GLU A 209 -11.48 -0.58 17.66
N GLN A 210 -12.66 -1.21 17.65
CA GLN A 210 -13.45 -1.42 18.84
C GLN A 210 -13.19 -2.84 19.35
N ALA A 211 -12.67 -2.96 20.57
CA ALA A 211 -12.51 -4.26 21.21
C ALA A 211 -13.88 -4.96 21.31
N PRO A 212 -13.93 -6.30 21.17
CA PRO A 212 -15.17 -7.05 21.39
C PRO A 212 -15.75 -6.73 22.79
N PRO A 213 -17.09 -6.68 22.93
CA PRO A 213 -17.73 -6.48 24.23
C PRO A 213 -17.39 -7.57 25.25
#